data_AF-A0A2V8KT80-F1
#
_entry.id   AF-A0A2V8KT80-F1
#
_cell.length_a   1.000
_cell.length_b   1.000
_cell.length_c   1.000
_cell.angle_alpha   90.00
_cell.angle_beta   90.00
_cell.angle_gamma   90.00
#
_symmetry.space_group_name_H-M   'P 1'
#
loop_
_entity.id
_entity.type
_entity.pdbx_description
1 polymer ?
#
loop_
_entity_poly.entity_id
_entity_poly.type
_entity_poly.pdbx_seq_one_letter_code
_entity_poly.pdbx_strand_id
1 'polypeptide(L)'
;MFSAWGALYHLKHPMLALERIRSVCSGLMILQTITTKHNSIAEELDGRLLAETQLQSSHLEHPLFPSMRFIEGSLGGDSTCWFVPNPPAAAAMIRASGFRIEKTAFPSPYEMFVQAVSV
;
A
#
# COMPACT_ATOMS: atom_id res chain seq x y z
N MET A 1 19.11 2.78 -5.53
CA MET A 1 17.79 2.49 -6.13
C MET A 1 17.36 1.12 -5.64
N PHE A 2 16.13 0.98 -5.16
CA PHE A 2 15.54 -0.29 -4.76
C PHE A 2 14.33 -0.62 -5.63
N SER A 3 14.16 -1.88 -6.03
CA SER A 3 12.96 -2.33 -6.73
C SER A 3 12.43 -3.63 -6.11
N ALA A 4 11.12 -3.70 -5.91
CA ALA A 4 10.41 -4.90 -5.46
C ALA A 4 9.16 -5.13 -6.30
N TRP A 5 8.98 -6.39 -6.73
CA TRP A 5 7.93 -6.79 -7.65
C TRP A 5 7.10 -7.90 -7.00
N GLY A 6 5.83 -7.64 -6.78
CA GLY A 6 4.90 -8.59 -6.18
C GLY A 6 5.25 -9.03 -4.76
N ALA A 7 6.24 -8.43 -4.11
CA ALA A 7 6.75 -8.95 -2.85
C ALA A 7 5.91 -8.55 -1.65
N LEU A 8 5.32 -7.35 -1.65
CA LEU A 8 4.75 -6.75 -0.43
C LEU A 8 3.63 -7.61 0.19
N TYR A 9 2.75 -8.18 -0.63
CA TYR A 9 1.62 -8.99 -0.17
C TYR A 9 2.00 -10.39 0.30
N HIS A 10 3.23 -10.84 0.01
CA HIS A 10 3.78 -12.11 0.50
C HIS A 10 4.46 -11.98 1.87
N LEU A 11 4.62 -10.76 2.40
CA LEU A 11 5.33 -10.52 3.64
C LEU A 11 4.36 -10.57 4.83
N LYS A 12 4.70 -11.37 5.84
CA LYS A 12 4.00 -11.37 7.13
C LYS A 12 4.14 -10.06 7.90
N HIS A 13 5.19 -9.28 7.61
CA HIS A 13 5.51 -8.02 8.27
C HIS A 13 5.76 -6.91 7.24
N PRO A 14 4.74 -6.45 6.51
CA PRO A 14 4.93 -5.56 5.36
C PRO A 14 5.45 -4.17 5.75
N MET A 15 4.99 -3.61 6.88
CA MET A 15 5.50 -2.33 7.40
C MET A 15 6.98 -2.41 7.78
N LEU A 16 7.37 -3.45 8.54
CA LEU A 16 8.76 -3.68 8.90
C LEU A 16 9.65 -3.79 7.66
N ALA A 17 9.18 -4.47 6.61
CA ALA A 17 9.94 -4.57 5.37
C ALA A 17 10.13 -3.21 4.68
N LEU A 18 9.08 -2.39 4.60
CA LEU A 18 9.17 -1.04 4.04
C LEU A 18 10.13 -0.14 4.85
N GLU A 19 10.09 -0.21 6.18
CA GLU A 19 11.02 0.51 7.06
C GLU A 19 12.47 0.03 6.89
N ARG A 20 12.68 -1.28 6.72
CA ARG A 20 14.01 -1.83 6.41
C ARG A 20 14.51 -1.38 5.06
N ILE A 21 13.65 -1.36 4.04
CA ILE A 21 13.98 -0.80 2.73
C ILE A 21 14.36 0.67 2.88
N ARG A 22 13.58 1.47 3.63
CA ARG A 22 13.91 2.87 3.90
C ARG A 22 15.27 3.03 4.57
N SER A 23 15.63 2.15 5.51
CA SER A 23 16.89 2.25 6.25
C SER A 23 18.15 2.13 5.36
N VAL A 24 18.03 1.49 4.19
CA VAL A 24 19.15 1.28 3.25
C VAL A 24 18.97 1.97 1.91
N CYS A 25 17.76 2.44 1.60
CA CYS A 25 17.46 3.23 0.41
C CYS A 25 17.41 4.71 0.79
N SER A 26 18.37 5.49 0.27
CA SER A 26 18.40 6.96 0.42
C SER A 26 17.87 7.72 -0.81
N GLY A 27 17.48 6.99 -1.86
CA GLY A 27 17.04 7.57 -3.13
C GLY A 27 15.69 7.01 -3.55
N LEU A 28 15.65 6.49 -4.78
CA LEU A 28 14.45 5.98 -5.43
C LEU A 28 14.10 4.53 -5.02
N MET A 29 12.85 4.34 -4.63
CA MET A 29 12.14 3.06 -4.52
C MET A 29 11.13 2.93 -5.66
N ILE A 30 11.14 1.79 -6.34
CA ILE A 30 10.05 1.36 -7.23
C ILE A 30 9.41 0.13 -6.62
N LEU A 31 8.10 0.20 -6.37
CA LEU A 31 7.33 -0.90 -5.80
C LEU A 31 6.20 -1.28 -6.74
N GLN A 32 6.05 -2.57 -6.99
CA GLN A 32 4.84 -3.15 -7.56
C GLN A 32 4.17 -4.02 -6.50
N THR A 33 2.85 -3.89 -6.36
CA THR A 33 2.04 -4.74 -5.49
C THR A 33 0.68 -4.99 -6.10
N ILE A 34 0.05 -6.10 -5.70
CA ILE A 34 -1.39 -6.27 -5.89
C ILE A 34 -2.15 -5.36 -4.92
N THR A 35 -3.36 -5.00 -5.32
CA THR A 35 -4.31 -4.23 -4.53
C THR A 35 -5.72 -4.79 -4.73
N THR A 36 -6.68 -4.30 -3.96
CA THR A 36 -8.09 -4.50 -4.29
C THR A 36 -8.47 -3.82 -5.59
N LYS A 37 -9.59 -4.26 -6.17
CA LYS A 37 -10.16 -3.66 -7.37
C LYS A 37 -10.24 -2.13 -7.25
N HIS A 38 -9.78 -1.43 -8.26
CA HIS A 38 -9.81 0.03 -8.36
C HIS A 38 -9.99 0.47 -9.81
N ASN A 39 -10.34 1.75 -10.01
CA ASN A 39 -10.63 2.32 -11.33
C ASN A 39 -9.39 2.96 -11.98
N SER A 40 -8.21 2.36 -11.77
CA SER A 40 -6.91 2.87 -12.24
C SER A 40 -6.55 4.28 -11.73
N ILE A 41 -7.05 4.65 -10.55
CA ILE A 41 -6.75 5.91 -9.85
C ILE A 41 -6.53 5.56 -8.37
N ALA A 42 -5.48 6.11 -7.74
CA ALA A 42 -5.34 6.12 -6.29
C ALA A 42 -6.05 7.36 -5.73
N GLU A 43 -7.37 7.37 -5.77
CA GLU A 43 -8.15 8.39 -5.08
C GLU A 43 -7.87 8.27 -3.58
N GLU A 44 -7.51 9.38 -2.96
CA GLU A 44 -7.25 9.43 -1.52
C GLU A 44 -8.37 10.22 -0.82
N LEU A 45 -8.69 9.77 0.39
CA LEU A 45 -9.56 10.51 1.29
C LEU A 45 -8.89 11.82 1.71
N ASP A 46 -9.67 12.86 2.01
CA ASP A 46 -9.14 14.10 2.59
C ASP A 46 -8.32 13.77 3.85
N GLY A 47 -7.07 14.26 3.89
CA GLY A 47 -6.16 14.07 5.02
C GLY A 47 -6.72 14.64 6.33
N ARG A 48 -7.57 15.66 6.28
CA ARG A 48 -8.29 16.17 7.47
C ARG A 48 -9.26 15.14 8.02
N LEU A 49 -10.02 14.50 7.15
CA LEU A 49 -10.96 13.45 7.53
C LEU A 49 -10.25 12.26 8.17
N LEU A 50 -9.08 11.88 7.63
CA LEU A 50 -8.21 10.87 8.24
C LEU A 50 -7.72 11.30 9.63
N ALA A 51 -7.29 12.56 9.80
CA ALA A 51 -6.80 13.07 11.08
C ALA A 51 -7.89 13.15 12.16
N GLU A 52 -9.15 13.35 11.78
CA GLU A 52 -10.31 13.42 12.67
C GLU A 52 -10.97 12.03 12.89
N THR A 53 -10.52 11.00 12.20
CA THR A 53 -11.08 9.65 12.30
C THR A 53 -10.89 9.08 13.71
N GLN A 54 -11.97 8.58 14.28
CA GLN A 54 -11.99 7.87 15.56
C GLN A 54 -12.50 6.44 15.36
N LEU A 55 -12.26 5.57 16.34
CA LEU A 55 -12.66 4.16 16.27
C LEU A 55 -14.17 3.96 16.00
N GLN A 56 -15.00 4.87 16.51
CA GLN A 56 -16.46 4.83 16.35
C GLN A 56 -16.97 5.67 15.16
N SER A 57 -16.07 6.32 14.42
CA SER A 57 -16.47 7.14 13.26
C SER A 57 -16.85 6.26 12.07
N SER A 58 -17.86 6.70 11.31
CA SER A 58 -18.23 6.06 10.04
C SER A 58 -17.16 6.20 8.95
N HIS A 59 -16.13 7.02 9.17
CA HIS A 59 -15.03 7.20 8.21
C HIS A 59 -14.26 5.90 7.94
N LEU A 60 -14.20 4.99 8.92
CA LEU A 60 -13.57 3.66 8.76
C LEU A 60 -14.24 2.80 7.69
N GLU A 61 -15.51 3.05 7.38
CA GLU A 61 -16.29 2.33 6.38
C GLU A 61 -16.19 2.98 4.98
N HIS A 62 -15.53 4.13 4.88
CA HIS A 62 -15.44 4.87 3.62
C HIS A 62 -14.64 4.06 2.58
N PRO A 63 -15.09 3.95 1.31
CA PRO A 63 -14.40 3.14 0.29
C PRO A 63 -12.94 3.53 0.02
N LEU A 64 -12.63 4.83 0.19
CA LEU A 64 -11.27 5.38 0.05
C LEU A 64 -10.44 5.35 1.35
N PHE A 65 -11.01 4.85 2.46
CA PHE A 65 -10.24 4.73 3.70
C PHE A 65 -9.11 3.69 3.51
N PRO A 66 -7.87 3.97 3.94
CA PRO A 66 -6.79 3.00 3.93
C PRO A 66 -7.19 1.68 4.61
N SER A 67 -7.38 0.62 3.83
CA SER A 67 -7.82 -0.69 4.31
C SER A 67 -6.95 -1.81 3.77
N MET A 68 -6.77 -2.86 4.58
CA MET A 68 -6.03 -4.06 4.23
C MET A 68 -6.87 -5.28 4.55
N ARG A 69 -7.02 -6.17 3.56
CA ARG A 69 -7.64 -7.48 3.79
C ARG A 69 -6.59 -8.45 4.26
N PHE A 70 -6.86 -9.15 5.36
CA PHE A 70 -6.09 -10.30 5.78
C PHE A 70 -6.58 -11.55 5.04
N ILE A 71 -5.65 -12.35 4.54
CA ILE A 71 -5.96 -13.60 3.85
C ILE A 71 -5.62 -14.77 4.78
N GLU A 72 -6.65 -15.51 5.19
CA GLU A 72 -6.49 -16.77 5.91
C GLU A 72 -6.43 -17.93 4.92
N GLY A 73 -5.32 -18.66 4.90
CA GLY A 73 -5.12 -19.80 4.01
C GLY A 73 -4.50 -19.42 2.68
N SER A 74 -5.31 -19.19 1.64
CA SER A 74 -4.80 -18.91 0.29
C SER A 74 -5.69 -17.95 -0.50
N LEU A 75 -5.08 -17.12 -1.34
CA LEU A 75 -5.77 -16.28 -2.33
C LEU A 75 -5.55 -16.86 -3.73
N GLY A 76 -6.60 -17.31 -4.40
CA GLY A 76 -6.47 -17.85 -5.76
C GLY A 76 -5.53 -19.07 -5.87
N GLY A 77 -5.40 -19.85 -4.80
CA GLY A 77 -4.47 -20.98 -4.71
C GLY A 77 -3.05 -20.62 -4.23
N ASP A 78 -2.74 -19.33 -4.08
CA ASP A 78 -1.49 -18.88 -3.49
C ASP A 78 -1.60 -18.79 -1.96
N SER A 79 -0.95 -19.73 -1.27
CA SER A 79 -0.90 -19.80 0.20
C SER A 79 0.11 -18.85 0.84
N THR A 80 0.84 -18.09 0.03
CA THR A 80 1.84 -17.15 0.50
C THR A 80 1.35 -15.72 0.49
N CYS A 81 0.15 -15.44 -0.03
CA CYS A 81 -0.50 -14.13 0.04
C CYS A 81 -1.12 -13.94 1.44
N TRP A 82 -0.61 -12.97 2.20
CA TRP A 82 -1.10 -12.66 3.55
C TRP A 82 -2.04 -11.46 3.57
N PHE A 83 -1.80 -10.48 2.70
CA PHE A 83 -2.48 -9.20 2.75
C PHE A 83 -2.82 -8.66 1.37
N VAL A 84 -4.00 -8.05 1.22
CA VAL A 84 -4.37 -7.28 0.02
C VAL A 84 -4.77 -5.86 0.43
N PRO A 85 -3.91 -4.85 0.26
CA PRO A 85 -4.25 -3.45 0.52
C PRO A 85 -5.18 -2.90 -0.56
N ASN A 86 -5.99 -1.89 -0.23
CA ASN A 86 -6.50 -0.99 -1.26
C ASN A 86 -5.41 0.02 -1.68
N PRO A 87 -5.53 0.69 -2.83
CA PRO A 87 -4.51 1.67 -3.26
C PRO A 87 -4.20 2.75 -2.20
N PRO A 88 -5.19 3.32 -1.47
CA PRO A 88 -4.92 4.24 -0.37
C PRO A 88 -4.05 3.66 0.75
N ALA A 89 -4.27 2.39 1.14
CA ALA A 89 -3.44 1.73 2.14
C ALA A 89 -2.00 1.52 1.65
N ALA A 90 -1.82 1.05 0.42
CA ALA A 90 -0.49 0.90 -0.14
C ALA A 90 0.27 2.24 -0.13
N ALA A 91 -0.40 3.31 -0.56
CA ALA A 91 0.18 4.65 -0.57
C ALA A 91 0.49 5.17 0.85
N ALA A 92 -0.44 4.99 1.79
CA ALA A 92 -0.27 5.39 3.19
C ALA A 92 0.88 4.66 3.88
N MET A 93 1.02 3.34 3.66
CA MET A 93 2.12 2.54 4.20
C MET A 93 3.49 2.99 3.69
N ILE A 94 3.59 3.31 2.40
CA ILE A 94 4.81 3.84 1.79
C ILE A 94 5.18 5.18 2.44
N ARG A 95 4.21 6.07 2.63
CA ARG A 95 4.43 7.36 3.31
C ARG A 95 4.85 7.20 4.77
N ALA A 96 4.15 6.35 5.52
CA ALA A 96 4.45 6.07 6.91
C ALA A 96 5.86 5.48 7.11
N SER A 97 6.38 4.78 6.09
CA SER A 97 7.72 4.20 6.10
C SER A 97 8.83 5.19 5.71
N GLY A 98 8.54 6.48 5.57
CA GLY A 98 9.55 7.51 5.30
C GLY A 98 9.84 7.75 3.82
N PHE A 99 8.89 7.45 2.93
CA PHE A 99 8.99 7.76 1.50
C PHE A 99 7.95 8.79 1.06
N ARG A 100 8.28 9.63 0.09
CA ARG A 100 7.34 10.49 -0.64
C ARG A 100 7.05 9.87 -2.00
N ILE A 101 5.78 9.73 -2.33
CA ILE A 101 5.35 9.19 -3.63
C ILE A 101 5.48 10.28 -4.69
N GLU A 102 6.16 9.95 -5.79
CA GLU A 102 6.36 10.85 -6.95
C GLU A 102 5.43 10.46 -8.11
N LYS A 103 5.17 9.17 -8.30
CA LYS A 103 4.31 8.68 -9.38
C LYS A 103 3.64 7.37 -9.03
N THR A 104 2.42 7.19 -9.52
CA THR A 104 1.69 5.93 -9.48
C THR A 104 1.27 5.51 -10.88
N ALA A 105 1.16 4.21 -11.13
CA ALA A 105 0.58 3.66 -12.34
C ALA A 105 -0.21 2.39 -12.04
N PHE A 106 -1.22 2.09 -12.86
CA PHE A 106 -2.17 1.00 -12.64
C PHE A 106 -2.28 0.17 -13.92
N PRO A 107 -1.45 -0.87 -14.07
CA PRO A 107 -1.37 -1.66 -15.29
C PRO A 107 -2.60 -2.56 -15.48
N SER A 108 -3.28 -2.89 -14.37
CA SER A 108 -4.51 -3.65 -14.33
C SER A 108 -5.38 -3.19 -13.15
N PRO A 109 -6.67 -3.55 -13.09
CA PRO A 109 -7.56 -3.17 -11.99
C PRO A 109 -7.18 -3.71 -10.60
N TYR A 110 -6.14 -4.53 -10.48
CA TYR A 110 -5.70 -5.18 -9.24
C TYR A 110 -4.22 -4.95 -8.93
N GLU A 111 -3.54 -4.10 -9.69
CA GLU A 111 -2.11 -3.86 -9.53
C GLU A 111 -1.81 -2.38 -9.44
N MET A 112 -0.77 -2.06 -8.67
CA MET A 112 -0.30 -0.70 -8.48
C MET A 112 1.23 -0.69 -8.56
N PHE A 113 1.75 0.22 -9.38
CA PHE A 113 3.13 0.64 -9.37
C PHE A 113 3.27 1.96 -8.62
N VAL A 114 4.30 2.06 -7.80
CA VAL A 114 4.64 3.28 -7.08
C VAL A 114 6.12 3.58 -7.28
N GLN A 115 6.39 4.80 -7.73
CA GLN A 115 7.71 5.42 -7.68
C GLN A 115 7.73 6.37 -6.49
N ALA A 116 8.64 6.14 -5.54
CA ALA A 116 8.75 6.96 -4.34
C ALA A 116 10.21 7.26 -4.02
N VAL A 117 10.46 8.38 -3.34
CA VAL A 117 11.79 8.82 -2.93
C VAL A 117 11.87 8.96 -1.42
N SER A 118 13.05 8.71 -0.88
CA SER A 118 13.28 8.73 0.57
C SER A 118 13.15 10.16 1.12
N VAL A 119 12.56 10.31 2.31
CA VAL A 119 12.42 11.58 3.06
C VAL A 119 13.25 11.52 4.32
#